data_AF-A0A965Q353-F1
#
_entry.id   AF-A0A965Q353-F1
#
_cell.length_a   1.000
_cell.length_b   1.000
_cell.length_c   1.000
_cell.angle_alpha   90.00
_cell.angle_beta   90.00
_cell.angle_gamma   90.00
#
_symmetry.space_group_name_H-M   'P 1'
#
loop_
_entity.id
_entity.type
_entity.pdbx_description
1 polymer ?
#
loop_
_entity_poly.entity_id
_entity_poly.type
_entity_poly.pdbx_seq_one_letter_code
_entity_poly.pdbx_strand_id
1 'polypeptide(L)'
;YKRVADGIVSLYQRTGLFHGYSFNSWSDMVIYDEGFLRDWLESSQTSLYYSLQVLPDTQRKDDAYAALDDDFKSMFGLDEESEADGSSASCNLEAGFCAACAE
;
A
#
# COMPACT_ATOMS: atom_id res chain seq x y z
N TYR A 1 -5.43 12.35 18.80
CA TYR A 1 -4.02 12.32 18.34
C TYR A 1 -3.71 13.47 17.37
N LYS A 2 -4.56 13.74 16.35
CA LYS A 2 -4.39 14.84 15.37
C LYS A 2 -3.98 16.19 15.99
N ARG A 3 -4.71 16.67 17.00
CA ARG A 3 -4.38 17.91 17.74
C ARG A 3 -2.95 17.98 18.28
N VAL A 4 -2.41 16.85 18.74
CA VAL A 4 -1.02 16.78 19.24
C VAL A 4 -0.05 16.87 18.06
N ALA A 5 -0.29 16.13 16.99
CA ALA A 5 0.51 16.21 15.76
C ALA A 5 0.51 17.64 15.20
N ASP A 6 -0.66 18.31 15.17
CA ASP A 6 -0.79 19.69 14.70
C ASP A 6 0.01 20.66 15.58
N GLY A 7 -0.05 20.47 16.91
CA GLY A 7 0.72 21.26 17.86
C GLY A 7 2.23 21.13 17.66
N ILE A 8 2.71 19.91 17.39
CA ILE A 8 4.13 19.65 17.08
C ILE A 8 4.52 20.38 15.81
N VAL A 9 3.77 20.21 14.73
CA VAL A 9 4.08 20.85 13.44
C VAL A 9 4.03 22.38 13.55
N SER A 10 3.01 22.93 14.20
CA SER A 10 2.92 24.37 14.45
C SER A 10 4.08 24.91 15.29
N LEU A 11 4.55 24.16 16.29
CA LEU A 11 5.70 24.56 17.10
C LEU A 11 6.96 24.65 16.24
N TYR A 12 7.26 23.61 15.45
CA TYR A 12 8.45 23.59 14.58
C TYR A 12 8.38 24.64 13.47
N GLN A 13 7.19 24.89 12.91
CA GLN A 13 6.97 25.96 11.93
C GLN A 13 7.28 27.34 12.55
N ARG A 14 6.77 27.59 13.77
CA ARG A 14 7.00 28.86 14.48
C ARG A 14 8.46 29.10 14.87
N THR A 15 9.23 28.04 15.13
CA THR A 15 10.65 28.15 15.46
C THR A 15 11.58 28.17 14.24
N GLY A 16 11.03 27.97 13.03
CA GLY A 16 11.83 27.86 11.81
C GLY A 16 12.66 26.56 11.71
N LEU A 17 12.37 25.57 12.56
CA LEU A 17 13.07 24.28 12.61
C LEU A 17 12.33 23.17 11.85
N PHE A 18 11.27 23.52 11.10
CA PHE A 18 10.45 22.55 10.39
C PHE A 18 11.08 22.12 9.07
N HIS A 19 11.49 20.86 8.99
CA HIS A 19 12.08 20.27 7.77
C HIS A 19 11.13 19.26 7.09
N GLY A 20 10.09 18.81 7.80
CA GLY A 20 9.09 17.89 7.28
C GLY A 20 8.46 17.06 8.38
N TYR A 21 7.21 16.67 8.19
CA TYR A 21 6.49 15.73 9.04
C TYR A 21 5.52 14.92 8.17
N SER A 22 5.64 13.59 8.24
CA SER A 22 4.71 12.67 7.57
C SER A 22 3.62 12.26 8.54
N PHE A 23 2.41 12.79 8.31
CA PHE A 23 1.23 12.32 9.02
C PHE A 23 0.78 11.02 8.37
N ASN A 24 0.92 9.92 9.08
CA ASN A 24 0.64 8.58 8.56
C ASN A 24 -0.66 8.07 9.17
N SER A 25 -1.57 7.55 8.34
CA SER A 25 -2.81 6.92 8.80
C SER A 25 -3.23 5.76 7.91
N TRP A 26 -3.87 4.76 8.53
CA TRP A 26 -4.36 3.57 7.83
C TRP A 26 -5.85 3.71 7.56
N SER A 27 -6.28 3.39 6.34
CA SER A 27 -7.68 3.51 5.90
C SER A 27 -8.66 2.66 6.70
N ASP A 28 -8.21 1.58 7.34
CA ASP A 28 -9.07 0.76 8.21
C ASP A 28 -9.41 1.46 9.54
N MET A 29 -8.65 2.49 9.92
CA MET A 29 -8.87 3.28 11.14
C MET A 29 -9.40 4.68 10.87
N VAL A 30 -9.26 5.19 9.65
CA VAL A 30 -9.57 6.58 9.29
C VAL A 30 -10.39 6.63 8.01
N ILE A 31 -11.54 7.29 8.08
CA ILE A 31 -12.38 7.60 6.92
C ILE A 31 -11.96 8.97 6.37
N TYR A 32 -11.56 9.01 5.10
CA TYR A 32 -11.13 10.22 4.40
C TYR A 32 -12.31 10.87 3.65
N ASP A 33 -13.30 11.37 4.40
CA ASP A 33 -14.43 12.10 3.83
C ASP A 33 -14.13 13.58 3.57
N GLU A 34 -15.11 14.31 3.02
CA GLU A 34 -14.94 15.75 2.74
C GLU A 34 -14.66 16.56 4.02
N GLY A 35 -15.26 16.16 5.15
CA GLY A 35 -15.02 16.80 6.45
C GLY A 35 -13.58 16.64 6.89
N PHE A 36 -13.05 15.42 6.82
CA PHE A 36 -11.65 15.13 7.10
C PHE A 36 -10.72 15.95 6.21
N LEU A 37 -10.98 16.00 4.90
CA LEU A 37 -10.15 16.73 3.95
C LEU A 37 -10.16 18.24 4.23
N ARG A 38 -11.32 18.81 4.55
CA ARG A 38 -11.44 20.22 4.95
C ARG A 38 -10.65 20.51 6.21
N ASP A 39 -10.86 19.71 7.26
CA ASP A 39 -10.12 19.83 8.52
C ASP A 39 -8.62 19.59 8.34
N TRP A 40 -8.20 18.79 7.36
CA TRP A 40 -6.80 18.55 7.02
C TRP A 40 -6.19 19.77 6.33
N LEU A 41 -6.88 20.33 5.34
CA LEU A 41 -6.44 21.52 4.60
C LEU A 41 -6.33 22.76 5.50
N GLU A 42 -7.14 22.84 6.56
CA GLU A 42 -7.07 23.90 7.57
C GLU A 42 -6.00 23.65 8.66
N SER A 43 -5.42 22.45 8.73
CA SER A 43 -4.44 22.09 9.75
C SER A 43 -3.03 22.62 9.44
N SER A 44 -2.13 22.56 10.41
CA SER A 44 -0.72 22.90 10.22
C SER A 44 0.08 21.85 9.45
N GLN A 45 -0.52 20.69 9.18
CA GLN A 45 0.14 19.56 8.54
C GLN A 45 0.52 19.86 7.09
N THR A 46 1.63 19.29 6.64
CA THR A 46 2.16 19.54 5.28
C THR A 46 2.27 18.29 4.42
N SER A 47 2.19 17.09 4.99
CA SER A 47 2.18 15.85 4.21
C SER A 47 1.37 14.77 4.89
N LEU A 48 0.57 14.06 4.09
CA LEU A 48 -0.25 12.93 4.48
C LEU A 48 0.22 11.71 3.70
N TYR A 49 0.53 10.63 4.42
CA TYR A 49 0.67 9.32 3.83
C TYR A 49 -0.52 8.48 4.28
N TYR A 50 -1.31 8.03 3.32
CA TYR A 50 -2.46 7.19 3.56
C TYR A 50 -2.31 5.89 2.77
N SER A 51 -2.64 4.76 3.39
CA SER A 51 -2.84 3.52 2.65
C SER A 51 -4.23 3.56 2.01
N LEU A 52 -4.32 3.39 0.69
CA LEU A 52 -5.56 2.89 0.07
C LEU A 52 -5.85 1.52 0.68
N GLN A 53 -7.12 1.17 0.91
CA GLN A 53 -7.47 -0.11 1.52
C GLN A 53 -6.74 -1.24 0.80
N VAL A 54 -5.83 -1.88 1.52
CA VAL A 54 -5.16 -3.08 1.10
C VAL A 54 -6.04 -4.17 1.69
N LEU A 55 -6.72 -4.97 0.85
CA LEU A 55 -7.46 -6.14 1.34
C LEU A 55 -6.58 -6.87 2.36
N PRO A 56 -7.13 -7.32 3.50
CA PRO A 56 -6.35 -8.01 4.51
C PRO A 56 -5.63 -9.17 3.81
N ASP A 57 -4.30 -9.20 3.92
CA ASP A 57 -3.34 -10.14 3.30
C ASP A 57 -2.75 -9.84 1.89
N THR A 58 -3.06 -8.73 1.22
CA THR A 58 -2.44 -8.43 -0.10
C THR A 58 -1.02 -7.81 -0.06
N GLN A 59 -0.47 -7.48 1.12
CA GLN A 59 0.90 -6.96 1.29
C GLN A 59 1.75 -7.74 2.32
N ARG A 60 1.56 -9.05 2.42
CA ARG A 60 2.54 -9.89 3.13
C ARG A 60 3.84 -9.96 2.32
N LYS A 61 4.96 -9.55 2.91
CA LYS A 61 6.30 -9.66 2.30
C LYS A 61 6.85 -11.09 2.38
N ASP A 62 6.30 -11.87 3.29
CA ASP A 62 6.61 -13.27 3.57
C ASP A 62 5.81 -14.25 2.70
N ASP A 63 4.65 -13.84 2.19
CA ASP A 63 3.79 -14.67 1.35
C ASP A 63 3.15 -13.85 0.23
N ALA A 64 3.73 -13.96 -0.98
CA ALA A 64 3.23 -13.31 -2.18
C ALA A 64 1.91 -13.92 -2.70
N TYR A 65 1.55 -15.13 -2.26
CA TYR A 65 0.33 -15.84 -2.67
C TYR A 65 -0.87 -15.52 -1.77
N ALA A 66 -0.66 -14.82 -0.65
CA ALA A 66 -1.71 -14.40 0.26
C ALA A 66 -2.73 -13.43 -0.39
N ALA A 67 -2.35 -12.81 -1.51
CA ALA A 67 -3.20 -11.96 -2.33
C ALA A 67 -4.10 -12.72 -3.33
N LEU A 68 -3.82 -14.00 -3.59
CA LEU A 68 -4.50 -14.79 -4.63
C LEU A 68 -5.55 -15.70 -3.98
N ASP A 69 -6.80 -15.56 -4.44
CA ASP A 69 -7.89 -16.47 -4.05
C ASP A 69 -7.65 -17.87 -4.63
N ASP A 70 -8.25 -18.89 -4.02
CA ASP A 70 -8.02 -20.29 -4.40
C ASP A 70 -8.45 -20.58 -5.85
N ASP A 71 -9.48 -19.89 -6.35
CA ASP A 71 -9.88 -19.92 -7.77
C ASP A 71 -8.77 -19.42 -8.71
N PHE A 72 -7.98 -18.45 -8.28
CA PHE A 72 -6.86 -17.91 -9.06
C PHE A 72 -5.68 -18.90 -9.05
N LYS A 73 -5.40 -19.55 -7.92
CA LYS A 73 -4.35 -20.58 -7.84
C LYS A 73 -4.64 -21.77 -8.77
N SER A 74 -5.90 -22.19 -8.82
CA SER A 74 -6.35 -23.25 -9.73
C SER A 74 -6.22 -22.89 -11.20
N MET A 75 -6.57 -21.64 -11.57
CA MET A 75 -6.45 -21.17 -12.95
C MET A 75 -5.01 -21.21 -13.49
N PHE A 76 -4.01 -21.03 -12.61
CA PHE A 76 -2.59 -21.03 -12.96
C PHE A 76 -1.85 -22.32 -12.56
N GLY A 77 -2.56 -23.35 -12.07
CA GLY A 77 -1.94 -24.64 -11.70
C GLY A 77 -0.96 -24.53 -10.53
N LEU A 78 -1.18 -23.57 -9.62
CA LEU A 78 -0.31 -23.28 -8.48
C LEU A 78 -0.67 -24.12 -7.24
N ASP A 79 -1.69 -24.97 -7.35
CA ASP A 79 -2.18 -25.85 -6.28
C ASP A 79 -1.28 -27.07 -6.01
N GLU A 80 -0.28 -27.31 -6.87
CA GLU A 80 0.65 -28.42 -6.71
C GLU A 80 1.91 -27.97 -5.97
N GLU A 81 2.04 -28.38 -4.70
CA GLU A 81 3.30 -28.50 -3.97
C GLU A 81 4.27 -29.41 -4.76
N SER A 82 4.86 -28.89 -5.82
CA SER A 82 5.92 -29.55 -6.57
C SER A 82 7.25 -28.93 -6.17
N GLU A 83 7.95 -29.70 -5.33
CA GLU A 83 9.40 -29.70 -5.14
C GLU A 83 10.15 -29.18 -6.40
N ALA A 84 10.82 -28.05 -6.22
CA ALA A 84 11.93 -27.51 -7.01
C ALA A 84 12.15 -28.10 -8.43
N ASP A 85 11.82 -27.31 -9.46
CA ASP A 85 12.77 -27.15 -10.55
C ASP A 85 12.89 -25.67 -10.93
N GLY A 86 14.12 -25.16 -10.84
CA GLY A 86 14.48 -23.75 -10.99
C GLY A 86 14.46 -23.29 -12.44
N SER A 87 13.34 -23.47 -13.13
CA SER A 87 13.11 -22.90 -14.44
C SER A 87 12.11 -21.76 -14.31
N SER A 88 12.63 -20.55 -14.13
CA SER A 88 11.93 -19.34 -14.53
C SER A 88 11.52 -19.49 -16.00
N ALA A 89 10.31 -19.98 -16.26
CA ALA A 89 9.75 -20.08 -17.60
C ALA A 89 9.43 -18.67 -18.10
N SER A 90 10.47 -17.98 -18.57
CA SER A 90 10.43 -16.62 -19.09
C SER A 90 9.73 -16.58 -20.46
N CYS A 91 8.40 -16.72 -20.46
CA CYS A 91 7.50 -16.64 -21.61
C CYS A 91 7.27 -17.99 -22.30
N ASN A 92 6.03 -18.49 -22.24
CA ASN A 92 5.54 -19.50 -23.17
C ASN A 92 4.89 -18.78 -24.37
N LEU A 93 5.53 -18.84 -25.54
CA LEU A 93 5.13 -18.09 -26.74
C LEU A 93 3.76 -18.51 -27.31
N GLU A 94 3.23 -19.67 -26.93
CA GLU A 94 1.95 -20.17 -27.45
C GLU A 94 0.73 -19.50 -26.82
N ALA A 95 0.86 -18.89 -25.65
CA ALA A 95 -0.26 -18.25 -24.95
C ALA A 95 -0.59 -16.82 -25.44
N GLY A 96 0.15 -16.29 -26.43
CA GLY A 96 -0.16 -15.01 -27.09
C GLY A 96 -0.09 -13.75 -26.21
N PHE A 97 0.18 -13.87 -24.91
CA PHE A 97 0.28 -12.75 -23.98
C PHE A 97 1.39 -13.02 -22.94
N CYS A 98 2.41 -12.17 -22.96
CA CYS A 98 3.46 -12.16 -21.94
C CYS A 98 3.22 -10.99 -20.98
N ALA A 99 2.78 -11.28 -19.76
CA ALA A 99 2.59 -10.28 -18.72
C ALA A 99 3.92 -9.69 -18.20
N ALA A 100 5.05 -10.37 -18.43
CA ALA A 100 6.37 -9.93 -17.98
C ALA A 100 7.05 -8.88 -18.89
N CYS A 101 6.42 -8.52 -20.02
CA CYS A 101 6.92 -7.49 -20.94
C CYS A 101 6.01 -6.26 -21.02
N ALA A 102 5.05 -6.12 -20.11
CA ALA A 102 4.23 -4.92 -19.98
C ALA A 102 4.82 -3.99 -18.92
N GLU A 103 6.02 -3.46 -19.21
CA GLU A 103 6.51 -2.15 -18.78
C GLU A 103 7.10 -1.42 -19.99
#